data_AF-A0A0H3LRW0-F1
#
_entry.id   AF-A0A0H3LRW0-F1
#
_cell.length_a   1.000
_cell.length_b   1.000
_cell.length_c   1.000
_cell.angle_alpha   90.00
_cell.angle_beta   90.00
_cell.angle_gamma   90.00
#
_symmetry.space_group_name_H-M   'P 1'
#
loop_
_entity.id
_entity.type
_entity.pdbx_description
1 polymer ?
#
loop_
_entity_poly.entity_id
_entity_poly.type
_entity_poly.pdbx_seq_one_letter_code
_entity_poly.pdbx_strand_id
1 'polypeptide(L)'
;MIKVETACNIGEFLVLHTGYRGDSVTTRIVDTFWFPDKEVDAGDLVVLYTKTGTNSEKKNEKNKSHFFYWGKSSPVWNMESTAAVLVYGPTWASFVASKPTS
;
A
#
# COMPACT_ATOMS: atom_id res chain seq x y z
N MET A 1 4.78 8.12 -2.56
CA MET A 1 6.09 7.71 -1.99
C MET A 1 5.94 7.77 -0.49
N ILE A 2 6.53 6.80 0.21
CA ILE A 2 6.51 6.72 1.68
C ILE A 2 7.98 6.79 2.12
N LYS A 3 8.29 7.71 3.02
CA LYS A 3 9.61 7.77 3.68
C LYS A 3 9.56 6.89 4.92
N VAL A 4 10.55 6.04 5.09
CA VAL A 4 10.66 5.18 6.27
C VAL A 4 11.31 5.99 7.38
N GLU A 5 10.58 6.27 8.45
CA GLU A 5 11.11 7.03 9.59
C GLU A 5 11.75 6.12 10.65
N THR A 6 11.36 4.86 10.72
CA THR A 6 11.89 3.85 11.64
C THR A 6 11.93 2.51 10.94
N ALA A 7 12.98 1.73 11.17
CA ALA A 7 13.11 0.41 10.58
C ALA A 7 11.93 -0.49 10.97
N CYS A 8 11.37 -1.21 9.98
CA CYS A 8 10.21 -2.07 10.16
C CYS A 8 10.09 -3.08 9.01
N ASN A 9 9.17 -4.04 9.18
CA ASN A 9 8.68 -4.84 8.06
C ASN A 9 7.55 -4.08 7.34
N ILE A 10 7.78 -3.68 6.08
CA ILE A 10 6.77 -2.96 5.29
C ILE A 10 5.53 -3.82 4.99
N GLY A 11 5.63 -5.15 5.11
CA GLY A 11 4.50 -6.09 5.01
C GLY A 11 3.43 -5.91 6.08
N GLU A 12 3.73 -5.17 7.16
CA GLU A 12 2.74 -4.76 8.17
C GLU A 12 1.86 -3.59 7.72
N PHE A 13 2.09 -3.07 6.52
CA PHE A 13 1.37 -1.93 5.96
C PHE A 13 0.58 -2.31 4.72
N LEU A 14 -0.51 -1.58 4.52
CA LEU A 14 -1.33 -1.67 3.32
C LEU A 14 -1.78 -0.28 2.86
N VAL A 15 -1.88 -0.09 1.56
CA VAL A 15 -2.42 1.13 0.94
C VAL A 15 -3.84 0.85 0.51
N LEU A 16 -4.78 1.62 1.05
CA LEU A 16 -6.16 1.66 0.58
C LEU A 16 -6.31 2.74 -0.46
N HIS A 17 -6.91 2.39 -1.58
CA HIS A 17 -7.50 3.35 -2.50
C HIS A 17 -8.94 3.58 -2.06
N THR A 18 -9.15 4.75 -1.47
CA THR A 18 -10.42 5.12 -0.85
C THR A 18 -11.15 6.16 -1.68
N GLY A 19 -12.47 6.22 -1.53
CA GLY A 19 -13.23 7.37 -2.01
C GLY A 19 -12.93 8.61 -1.18
N TYR A 20 -12.95 9.78 -1.80
CA TYR A 20 -12.71 11.08 -1.19
C TYR A 20 -13.84 12.03 -1.57
N ARG A 21 -14.32 12.85 -0.63
CA ARG A 21 -15.40 13.81 -0.88
C ARG A 21 -15.20 15.06 -0.04
N GLY A 22 -15.16 16.22 -0.69
CA GLY A 22 -14.83 17.48 -0.04
C GLY A 22 -13.42 17.40 0.52
N ASP A 23 -13.31 17.36 1.85
CA ASP A 23 -12.03 17.27 2.58
C ASP A 23 -11.92 16.00 3.44
N SER A 24 -12.58 14.91 3.06
CA SER A 24 -12.63 13.71 3.89
C SER A 24 -12.57 12.41 3.09
N VAL A 25 -11.82 11.46 3.64
CA VAL A 25 -11.83 10.06 3.23
C VAL A 25 -13.20 9.47 3.58
N THR A 26 -13.76 8.70 2.65
CA THR A 26 -15.02 7.98 2.82
C THR A 26 -14.77 6.51 3.16
N THR A 27 -15.82 5.80 3.57
CA THR A 27 -15.76 4.36 3.84
C THR A 27 -15.68 3.50 2.56
N ARG A 28 -15.78 4.10 1.37
CA ARG A 28 -15.65 3.38 0.11
C ARG A 28 -14.20 2.96 -0.08
N ILE A 29 -13.94 1.66 -0.12
CA ILE A 29 -12.65 1.08 -0.52
C ILE A 29 -12.82 0.54 -1.94
N VAL A 30 -12.02 1.07 -2.87
CA VAL A 30 -12.04 0.66 -4.29
C VAL A 30 -11.12 -0.53 -4.52
N ASP A 31 -9.89 -0.45 -4.01
CA ASP A 31 -8.93 -1.54 -3.98
C ASP A 31 -7.89 -1.34 -2.87
N THR A 32 -7.11 -2.39 -2.62
CA THR A 32 -6.04 -2.41 -1.61
C THR A 32 -4.76 -2.97 -2.21
N PHE A 33 -3.62 -2.44 -1.78
CA PHE A 33 -2.30 -3.03 -1.97
C PHE A 33 -1.74 -3.41 -0.61
N TRP A 34 -1.50 -4.70 -0.41
CA TRP A 34 -0.73 -5.19 0.73
C TRP A 34 0.72 -5.35 0.29
N PHE A 35 1.65 -4.69 0.97
CA PHE A 35 3.06 -4.91 0.69
C PHE A 35 3.46 -6.34 1.05
N PRO A 36 4.34 -6.99 0.29
CA PRO A 36 4.94 -8.25 0.72
C PRO A 36 5.88 -8.01 1.91
N ASP A 37 6.11 -9.05 2.70
CA ASP A 37 7.08 -9.00 3.79
C ASP A 37 8.47 -8.58 3.28
N LYS A 38 8.99 -7.51 3.87
CA LYS A 38 10.31 -6.97 3.57
C LYS A 38 10.76 -6.00 4.66
N GLU A 39 11.94 -6.25 5.20
CA GLU A 39 12.63 -5.31 6.08
C GLU A 39 13.07 -4.05 5.31
N VAL A 40 12.77 -2.89 5.89
CA VAL A 40 13.19 -1.58 5.39
C VAL A 40 13.87 -0.80 6.52
N ASP A 41 14.90 -0.03 6.18
CA ASP A 41 15.67 0.73 7.16
C ASP A 41 15.17 2.18 7.28
N ALA A 42 15.42 2.80 8.44
CA ALA A 42 15.16 4.24 8.60
C ALA A 42 15.92 5.06 7.54
N GLY A 43 15.21 5.94 6.85
CA GLY A 43 15.74 6.74 5.73
C GLY A 43 15.55 6.11 4.35
N ASP A 44 15.11 4.85 4.26
CA ASP A 44 14.71 4.23 2.99
C ASP A 44 13.47 4.92 2.39
N LEU A 45 13.29 4.69 1.09
CA LEU A 45 12.12 5.14 0.34
C LEU A 45 11.34 3.94 -0.16
N VAL A 46 10.03 3.91 0.12
CA VAL A 46 9.10 2.95 -0.47
C VAL A 46 8.27 3.66 -1.53
N VAL A 47 8.29 3.13 -2.75
CA VAL A 47 7.60 3.68 -3.92
C VAL A 47 6.62 2.63 -4.43
N LEU A 48 5.33 2.91 -4.31
CA LEU A 48 4.26 2.11 -4.92
C LEU A 48 3.83 2.75 -6.24
N TYR A 49 4.13 2.10 -7.34
CA TYR A 49 3.55 2.39 -8.64
C TYR A 49 2.25 1.62 -8.82
N THR A 50 1.24 2.27 -9.38
CA THR A 50 -0.07 1.63 -9.59
C THR A 50 -0.07 0.75 -10.83
N LYS A 51 0.78 1.07 -11.82
CA LYS A 51 0.89 0.34 -13.08
C LYS A 51 1.49 -1.06 -12.92
N THR A 52 1.49 -1.82 -14.01
CA THR A 52 2.25 -3.07 -14.14
C THR A 52 3.77 -2.84 -14.07
N GLY A 53 4.46 -3.85 -13.55
CA GLY A 53 5.92 -3.86 -13.44
C GLY A 53 6.38 -4.95 -12.48
N THR A 54 7.70 -5.03 -12.29
CA THR A 54 8.35 -6.00 -11.42
C THR A 54 9.01 -5.28 -10.26
N ASN A 55 8.75 -5.76 -9.04
CA ASN A 55 9.34 -5.19 -7.84
C ASN A 55 10.87 -5.19 -7.95
N SER A 56 11.49 -4.12 -7.48
CA SER A 56 12.95 -3.94 -7.57
C SER A 56 13.45 -3.05 -6.45
N GLU A 57 14.77 -3.05 -6.27
CA GLU A 57 15.46 -2.21 -5.29
C GLU A 57 16.57 -1.44 -5.99
N LYS A 58 16.79 -0.21 -5.54
CA LYS A 58 17.95 0.59 -5.94
C LYS A 58 18.69 1.07 -4.69
N LYS A 59 19.96 0.70 -4.58
CA LYS A 59 20.85 1.26 -3.57
C LYS A 59 21.30 2.64 -4.01
N ASN A 60 21.16 3.63 -3.13
CA ASN A 60 21.72 4.97 -3.29
C ASN A 60 22.89 5.12 -2.29
N GLU A 61 23.54 6.29 -2.28
CA GLU A 61 24.73 6.52 -1.43
C GLU A 61 24.48 6.29 0.06
N LYS A 62 23.28 6.62 0.56
CA LYS A 62 22.95 6.61 1.99
C LYS A 62 21.71 5.79 2.36
N ASN A 63 20.91 5.38 1.39
CA ASN A 63 19.64 4.67 1.61
C ASN A 63 19.30 3.75 0.44
N LYS A 64 18.21 3.01 0.57
CA LYS A 64 17.65 2.16 -0.46
C LYS A 64 16.26 2.66 -0.88
N SER A 65 15.97 2.57 -2.17
CA SER A 65 14.63 2.73 -2.70
C SER A 65 14.04 1.37 -3.05
N HIS A 66 12.85 1.08 -2.51
CA HIS A 66 12.09 -0.14 -2.74
C HIS A 66 10.91 0.18 -3.64
N PHE A 67 10.90 -0.40 -4.84
CA PHE A 67 9.87 -0.17 -5.84
C PHE A 67 8.90 -1.35 -5.89
N PHE A 68 7.62 -1.04 -5.69
CA PHE A 68 6.51 -1.98 -5.76
C PHE A 68 5.55 -1.60 -6.88
N TYR A 69 4.90 -2.60 -7.48
CA TYR A 69 3.96 -2.41 -8.59
C TYR A 69 2.62 -3.09 -8.29
N TRP A 70 1.53 -2.32 -8.35
CA TRP A 70 0.17 -2.79 -8.08
C TRP A 70 -0.47 -3.52 -9.26
N GLY A 71 0.12 -3.47 -10.46
CA GLY A 71 -0.35 -4.29 -11.57
C GLY A 71 -1.61 -3.78 -12.26
N LYS A 72 -2.02 -2.52 -12.05
CA LYS A 72 -3.21 -1.95 -12.69
C LYS A 72 -2.90 -1.59 -14.15
N SER A 73 -3.85 -1.90 -15.03
CA SER A 73 -3.78 -1.55 -16.46
C SER A 73 -4.16 -0.09 -16.74
N SER A 74 -4.77 0.59 -15.77
CA SER A 74 -5.18 1.99 -15.85
C SER A 74 -4.74 2.79 -14.61
N PRO A 75 -4.64 4.12 -14.72
CA PRO A 75 -4.42 5.00 -13.57
C PRO A 75 -5.56 4.83 -12.56
N VAL A 76 -5.21 4.73 -11.26
CA VAL A 76 -6.20 4.58 -10.18
C VAL A 76 -6.50 5.89 -9.46
N TRP A 77 -5.61 6.89 -9.54
CA TRP A 77 -5.78 8.15 -8.81
C TRP A 77 -6.57 9.18 -9.63
N ASN A 78 -7.74 9.58 -9.11
CA ASN A 78 -8.43 10.79 -9.52
C ASN A 78 -8.56 11.68 -8.27
N MET A 79 -7.83 12.78 -8.23
CA MET A 79 -7.70 13.65 -7.04
C MET A 79 -9.01 14.29 -6.58
N GLU A 80 -10.05 14.30 -7.41
CA GLU A 80 -11.35 14.87 -7.04
C GLU A 80 -12.25 13.91 -6.25
N SER A 81 -11.99 12.60 -6.34
CA SER A 81 -12.92 11.59 -5.82
C SER A 81 -12.26 10.40 -5.14
N THR A 82 -10.93 10.32 -5.14
CA THR A 82 -10.19 9.23 -4.52
C THR A 82 -8.96 9.72 -3.76
N ALA A 83 -8.57 8.95 -2.73
CA ALA A 83 -7.40 9.23 -1.90
C ALA A 83 -6.67 7.93 -1.56
N ALA A 84 -5.36 8.04 -1.33
CA ALA A 84 -4.53 6.95 -0.83
C ALA A 84 -4.44 7.04 0.70
N VAL A 85 -4.75 5.95 1.40
CA VAL A 85 -4.59 5.85 2.87
C VAL A 85 -3.60 4.75 3.17
N LEU A 86 -2.56 5.08 3.95
CA LEU A 86 -1.64 4.09 4.49
C LEU A 86 -2.16 3.60 5.83
N VAL A 87 -2.35 2.30 5.96
CA VAL A 87 -2.79 1.65 7.19
C VAL A 87 -1.64 0.83 7.75
N TYR A 88 -1.42 0.93 9.05
CA TYR A 88 -0.57 0.04 9.81
C TYR A 88 -1.41 -1.07 10.44
N GLY A 89 -1.14 -2.31 10.08
CA GLY A 89 -1.90 -3.50 10.49
C GLY A 89 -0.99 -4.68 10.84
N PRO A 90 -0.18 -4.57 11.91
CA PRO A 90 0.80 -5.62 12.28
C PRO A 90 0.13 -6.92 12.74
N THR A 91 -1.15 -6.87 13.11
CA THR A 91 -1.95 -8.03 13.50
C THR A 91 -3.23 -8.06 12.69
N TRP A 92 -3.52 -9.22 12.11
CA TRP A 92 -4.74 -9.45 11.33
C TRP A 92 -5.16 -10.91 11.42
N ALA A 93 -6.43 -11.16 11.13
CA ALA A 93 -6.98 -12.50 10.99
C ALA A 93 -7.87 -12.54 9.75
N SER A 94 -7.85 -13.66 9.03
CA SER A 94 -8.80 -13.93 7.97
C SER A 94 -9.82 -14.97 8.44
N PHE A 95 -11.06 -14.79 8.00
CA PHE A 95 -12.14 -15.71 8.28
C PHE A 95 -12.73 -16.14 6.94
N VAL A 96 -12.87 -17.45 6.75
CA VAL A 96 -13.57 -17.99 5.58
C VAL A 96 -15.05 -18.04 5.93
N ALA A 97 -15.91 -17.47 5.08
CA ALA A 97 -17.34 -17.62 5.25
C ALA A 97 -17.72 -19.11 5.17
N SER A 98 -18.33 -19.64 6.22
CA SER A 98 -18.98 -20.94 6.17
C SER A 98 -20.30 -20.81 5.42
N LYS A 99 -20.67 -21.83 4.63
CA LYS A 99 -22.00 -21.87 4.01
C LYS A 99 -23.05 -21.84 5.12
N PRO A 100 -24.15 -21.06 4.98
CA PRO A 100 -25.27 -21.14 5.90
C PRO A 100 -25.76 -22.59 5.95
N THR A 101 -25.85 -23.17 7.15
CA THR A 101 -26.53 -24.44 7.35
C THR A 101 -28.03 -24.16 7.24
N SER A 102 -28.69 -24.78 6.26
CA SER A 102 -30.14 -24.70 6.05
C SER A 102 -30.93 -25.23 7.24
#